data_AF-A0A0J7XHZ6-F1
#
_entry.id   AF-A0A0J7XHZ6-F1
#
_cell.length_a   1.000
_cell.length_b   1.000
_cell.length_c   1.000
_cell.angle_alpha   90.00
_cell.angle_beta   90.00
_cell.angle_gamma   90.00
#
_symmetry.space_group_name_H-M   'P 1'
#
loop_
_entity.id
_entity.type
_entity.pdbx_description
1 polymer ?
#
loop_
_entity_poly.entity_id
_entity_poly.type
_entity_poly.pdbx_seq_one_letter_code
_entity_poly.pdbx_strand_id
1 'polypeptide(L)'
;MTEDDDGVLPLPSLMEAWRPPAGGKRSLRGGTLRIRSGGGKGIGGSAAAPMLSPAEARAKLERIVRKAPEVMVKISGKQRGARHLAEHFGYISRHGKLEVRSSEGEIITDEKRLKAIAADWDMLDQAMNPYGKERPTSMSMVLSMPGGTTDAATIHDAVQAFARVEFEGQFSYMVALHTDTANPHVHLTVATQGADGARFNPRKADLHHWRESFAHELRQRGITAEATPRRARGHVQKRVRSPAHHLEARAAGQGRDLDLNRLIEERAQAFARSQNPERRVEDVLALGRQKQIRGAYAEAAAALAATGKDEDRALAEDIAGFVADMPAAVSRRLQRAREIMIADRSSAAADSRSRKSDALPSAESDKVKREPPDRER
;
A
#
# COMPACT_ATOMS: atom_id res chain seq x y z
N MET A 1 27.77 -9.90 15.87
CA MET A 1 27.09 -10.74 14.85
C MET A 1 27.26 -12.17 15.32
N THR A 2 26.26 -12.68 16.05
CA THR A 2 26.24 -14.05 16.57
C THR A 2 25.62 -14.96 15.50
N GLU A 3 26.32 -16.05 15.19
CA GLU A 3 26.00 -17.01 14.11
C GLU A 3 24.89 -18.03 14.48
N ASP A 4 24.08 -17.76 15.51
CA ASP A 4 23.06 -18.69 16.04
C ASP A 4 21.60 -18.25 15.77
N ASP A 5 21.28 -17.71 14.59
CA ASP A 5 19.88 -17.52 14.14
C ASP A 5 19.43 -18.76 13.33
N ASP A 6 19.41 -19.91 14.01
CA ASP A 6 18.88 -21.17 13.48
C ASP A 6 17.42 -21.02 13.04
N GLY A 7 17.24 -20.77 11.74
CA GLY A 7 16.39 -21.54 10.83
C GLY A 7 14.86 -21.48 10.95
N VAL A 8 14.26 -20.82 11.94
CA VAL A 8 12.80 -20.81 12.09
C VAL A 8 12.09 -19.97 11.02
N LEU A 9 12.77 -18.93 10.53
CA LEU A 9 12.30 -18.06 9.46
C LEU A 9 13.23 -18.16 8.24
N PRO A 10 12.73 -17.88 7.01
CA PRO A 10 11.35 -17.60 6.66
C PRO A 10 10.48 -18.86 6.53
N LEU A 11 9.28 -18.84 7.10
CA LEU A 11 8.26 -19.85 6.81
C LEU A 11 7.69 -19.67 5.39
N PRO A 12 7.41 -20.76 4.64
CA PRO A 12 6.81 -20.67 3.31
C PRO A 12 5.46 -19.92 3.29
N SER A 13 4.66 -20.09 4.34
CA SER A 13 3.37 -19.41 4.51
C SER A 13 3.53 -17.89 4.63
N LEU A 14 4.59 -17.44 5.31
CA LEU A 14 4.92 -16.03 5.49
C LEU A 14 5.43 -15.39 4.18
N MET A 15 6.26 -16.13 3.44
CA MET A 15 6.72 -15.69 2.11
C MET A 15 5.57 -15.53 1.12
N GLU A 16 4.59 -16.44 1.12
CA GLU A 16 3.40 -16.32 0.28
C GLU A 16 2.49 -15.15 0.72
N ALA A 17 2.41 -14.88 2.03
CA ALA A 17 1.69 -13.72 2.55
C ALA A 17 2.29 -12.40 2.02
N TRP A 18 3.62 -12.29 2.00
CA TRP A 18 4.36 -11.11 1.55
C TRP A 18 4.52 -10.99 0.04
N ARG A 19 4.20 -12.05 -0.70
CA ARG A 19 4.42 -12.11 -2.15
C ARG A 19 3.81 -10.90 -2.90
N PRO A 20 4.48 -10.33 -3.92
CA PRO A 20 3.86 -9.36 -4.79
C PRO A 20 2.58 -9.91 -5.45
N PRO A 21 1.58 -9.06 -5.73
CA PRO A 21 0.44 -9.48 -6.55
C PRO A 21 0.91 -9.80 -7.99
N ALA A 22 0.97 -11.08 -8.33
CA ALA A 22 1.16 -11.52 -9.72
C ALA A 22 -0.17 -11.45 -10.50
N GLY A 23 -0.12 -11.00 -11.77
CA GLY A 23 -1.29 -11.01 -12.67
C GLY A 23 -1.79 -9.63 -13.11
N GLY A 24 -1.42 -9.26 -14.34
CA GLY A 24 -2.20 -8.38 -15.21
C GLY A 24 -2.66 -9.21 -16.42
N LYS A 25 -3.88 -8.97 -16.93
CA LYS A 25 -4.40 -9.69 -18.11
C LYS A 25 -3.41 -9.55 -19.27
N ARG A 26 -3.01 -10.70 -19.85
CA ARG A 26 -2.21 -10.80 -21.07
C ARG A 26 -3.07 -10.42 -22.27
N SER A 27 -2.65 -9.44 -23.05
CA SER A 27 -2.83 -9.47 -24.51
C SER A 27 -1.42 -9.55 -25.09
N LEU A 28 -1.10 -10.74 -25.63
CA LEU A 28 0.16 -11.01 -26.30
C LEU A 28 0.04 -10.52 -27.74
N ARG A 29 0.79 -9.47 -28.10
CA ARG A 29 1.42 -9.29 -29.42
C ARG A 29 2.54 -8.26 -29.29
N GLY A 30 3.76 -8.67 -29.59
CA GLY A 30 4.96 -7.83 -29.63
C GLY A 30 5.81 -7.94 -28.36
N GLY A 31 6.98 -8.56 -28.49
CA GLY A 31 7.91 -8.84 -27.39
C GLY A 31 8.24 -7.58 -26.58
N THR A 32 8.09 -7.70 -25.26
CA THR A 32 8.55 -6.73 -24.27
C THR A 32 9.48 -7.48 -23.33
N LEU A 33 10.72 -7.01 -23.19
CA LEU A 33 11.68 -7.57 -22.23
C LEU A 33 11.20 -7.26 -20.81
N ARG A 34 11.26 -8.25 -19.92
CA ARG A 34 11.16 -8.05 -18.47
C ARG A 34 12.44 -7.36 -18.02
N ILE A 35 12.36 -6.33 -17.18
CA ILE A 35 13.53 -5.87 -16.43
C ILE A 35 13.93 -7.05 -15.54
N ARG A 36 15.01 -7.73 -15.90
CA ARG A 36 15.68 -8.71 -15.03
C ARG A 36 16.66 -7.91 -14.19
N SER A 37 16.53 -8.05 -12.87
CA SER A 37 17.60 -7.68 -11.95
C SER A 37 18.83 -8.54 -12.25
N GLY A 38 19.99 -7.90 -12.39
CA GLY A 38 21.33 -8.51 -12.31
C GLY A 38 21.83 -9.27 -13.55
N GLY A 39 22.98 -8.84 -14.09
CA GLY A 39 23.64 -9.42 -15.24
C GLY A 39 24.35 -10.75 -14.98
N GLY A 40 24.57 -11.51 -16.05
CA GLY A 40 25.39 -12.73 -16.05
C GLY A 40 24.87 -13.79 -17.03
N LYS A 41 25.68 -14.14 -18.04
CA LYS A 41 25.45 -15.26 -18.95
C LYS A 41 25.22 -16.57 -18.18
N GLY A 42 24.22 -17.36 -18.59
CA GLY A 42 24.29 -18.82 -18.48
C GLY A 42 23.11 -19.53 -17.82
N ILE A 43 22.47 -20.38 -18.65
CA ILE A 43 21.82 -21.65 -18.32
C ILE A 43 20.43 -21.59 -17.67
N GLY A 44 19.49 -22.30 -18.32
CA GLY A 44 18.08 -22.36 -17.99
C GLY A 44 17.78 -22.95 -16.62
N GLY A 45 16.74 -22.41 -16.01
CA GLY A 45 16.13 -22.92 -14.79
C GLY A 45 15.09 -21.91 -14.32
N SER A 46 13.91 -22.40 -13.95
CA SER A 46 12.89 -21.61 -13.27
C SER A 46 13.43 -21.20 -11.89
N ALA A 47 14.25 -20.15 -11.83
CA ALA A 47 14.76 -19.64 -10.56
C ALA A 47 13.59 -19.00 -9.80
N ALA A 48 13.19 -19.65 -8.70
CA ALA A 48 12.41 -19.02 -7.65
C ALA A 48 13.12 -17.71 -7.24
N ALA A 49 12.34 -16.69 -6.87
CA ALA A 49 12.93 -15.49 -6.28
C ALA A 49 13.85 -15.90 -5.12
N PRO A 50 15.06 -15.30 -4.97
CA PRO A 50 15.97 -15.68 -3.89
C PRO A 50 15.22 -15.58 -2.56
N MET A 51 15.23 -16.67 -1.79
CA MET A 51 14.61 -16.70 -0.47
C MET A 51 15.39 -15.74 0.43
N LEU A 52 14.68 -14.92 1.21
CA LEU A 52 15.30 -14.09 2.24
C LEU A 52 16.10 -14.98 3.19
N SER A 53 17.28 -14.54 3.60
CA SER A 53 17.99 -15.19 4.70
C SER A 53 17.15 -15.14 5.99
N PRO A 54 17.38 -16.04 6.97
CA PRO A 54 16.67 -16.01 8.25
C PRO A 54 16.66 -14.62 8.92
N ALA A 55 17.84 -13.99 8.98
CA ALA A 55 18.00 -12.65 9.54
C ALA A 55 17.21 -11.57 8.76
N GLU A 56 17.19 -11.62 7.43
CA GLU A 56 16.41 -10.66 6.62
C GLU A 56 14.90 -10.87 6.79
N ALA A 57 14.46 -12.12 6.86
CA ALA A 57 13.07 -12.48 7.09
C ALA A 57 12.60 -12.02 8.46
N ARG A 58 13.40 -12.26 9.51
CA ARG A 58 13.17 -11.77 10.87
C ARG A 58 13.08 -10.24 10.90
N ALA A 59 14.06 -9.56 10.33
CA ALA A 59 14.09 -8.09 10.31
C ALA A 59 12.89 -7.50 9.52
N LYS A 60 12.45 -8.15 8.44
CA LYS A 60 11.22 -7.76 7.71
C LYS A 60 9.98 -7.98 8.57
N LEU A 61 9.88 -9.11 9.26
CA LEU A 61 8.76 -9.40 10.16
C LEU A 61 8.67 -8.36 11.29
N GLU A 62 9.80 -8.06 11.95
CA GLU A 62 9.87 -7.03 13.00
C GLU A 62 9.37 -5.68 12.51
N ARG A 63 9.84 -5.21 11.34
CA ARG A 63 9.40 -3.93 10.77
C ARG A 63 7.91 -3.91 10.46
N ILE A 64 7.36 -5.01 9.93
CA ILE A 64 5.93 -5.10 9.61
C ILE A 64 5.09 -5.03 10.90
N VAL A 65 5.46 -5.82 11.90
CA VAL A 65 4.72 -5.98 13.15
C VAL A 65 4.79 -4.70 13.99
N ARG A 66 5.96 -4.03 14.02
CA ARG A 66 6.16 -2.72 14.65
C ARG A 66 5.62 -1.54 13.80
N LYS A 67 4.91 -1.83 12.70
CA LYS A 67 4.22 -0.84 11.86
C LYS A 67 5.15 0.23 11.28
N ALA A 68 6.32 -0.19 10.79
CA ALA A 68 7.25 0.69 10.06
C ALA A 68 6.53 1.47 8.93
N PRO A 69 6.90 2.74 8.68
CA PRO A 69 6.35 3.53 7.60
C PRO A 69 6.43 2.83 6.23
N GLU A 70 5.32 2.87 5.49
CA GLU A 70 5.19 2.18 4.22
C GLU A 70 5.44 3.12 3.05
N VAL A 71 6.46 2.81 2.26
CA VAL A 71 6.87 3.64 1.13
C VAL A 71 5.90 3.51 -0.04
N MET A 72 5.87 4.53 -0.88
CA MET A 72 4.99 4.61 -2.03
C MET A 72 5.79 4.93 -3.28
N VAL A 73 5.75 4.02 -4.25
CA VAL A 73 6.13 4.27 -5.64
C VAL A 73 4.87 4.13 -6.50
N LYS A 74 4.53 5.15 -7.27
CA LYS A 74 3.43 5.11 -8.23
C LYS A 74 3.85 5.69 -9.57
N ILE A 75 3.37 5.09 -10.66
CA ILE A 75 3.37 5.78 -11.96
C ILE A 75 2.34 6.90 -11.90
N SER A 76 2.78 8.13 -12.09
CA SER A 76 1.95 9.33 -12.07
C SER A 76 1.47 9.74 -13.47
N GLY A 77 2.25 9.43 -14.50
CA GLY A 77 1.96 9.92 -15.85
C GLY A 77 2.78 9.26 -16.95
N LYS A 78 2.41 9.57 -18.18
CA LYS A 78 3.09 9.16 -19.41
C LYS A 78 3.05 10.34 -20.38
N GLN A 79 4.21 10.75 -20.89
CA GLN A 79 4.35 11.88 -21.79
C GLN A 79 4.61 11.37 -23.20
N ARG A 80 4.05 12.04 -24.20
CA ARG A 80 4.19 11.69 -25.63
C ARG A 80 4.69 12.90 -26.39
N GLY A 81 5.80 12.76 -27.11
CA GLY A 81 6.39 13.87 -27.84
C GLY A 81 7.20 14.81 -26.95
N ALA A 82 8.07 15.58 -27.59
CA ALA A 82 8.89 16.60 -26.94
C ALA A 82 8.05 17.62 -26.16
N ARG A 83 6.90 18.05 -26.70
CA ARG A 83 6.05 19.06 -26.07
C ARG A 83 5.51 18.63 -24.70
N HIS A 84 4.89 17.45 -24.60
CA HIS A 84 4.33 16.97 -23.33
C HIS A 84 5.43 16.70 -22.31
N LEU A 85 6.59 16.25 -22.77
CA LEU A 85 7.75 16.01 -21.90
C LEU A 85 8.32 17.33 -21.37
N ALA A 86 8.48 18.34 -22.21
CA ALA A 86 8.91 19.68 -21.81
C ALA A 86 7.93 20.33 -20.81
N GLU A 87 6.62 20.22 -21.05
CA GLU A 87 5.60 20.68 -20.09
C GLU A 87 5.72 19.95 -18.75
N HIS A 88 5.98 18.64 -18.77
CA HIS A 88 6.21 17.88 -17.55
C HIS A 88 7.48 18.29 -16.81
N PHE A 89 8.59 18.54 -17.52
CA PHE A 89 9.81 19.06 -16.92
C PHE A 89 9.63 20.47 -16.33
N GLY A 90 8.88 21.35 -16.99
CA GLY A 90 8.45 22.63 -16.42
C GLY A 90 7.66 22.44 -15.13
N TYR A 91 6.70 21.51 -15.10
CA TYR A 91 5.92 21.22 -13.91
C TYR A 91 6.77 20.71 -12.73
N ILE A 92 7.66 19.73 -12.94
CA ILE A 92 8.46 19.14 -11.84
C ILE A 92 9.58 20.08 -11.38
N SER A 93 10.09 20.95 -12.25
CA SER A 93 11.05 21.99 -11.85
C SER A 93 10.38 23.23 -11.25
N ARG A 94 9.03 23.25 -11.14
CA ARG A 94 8.25 24.45 -10.82
C ARG A 94 8.69 25.66 -11.67
N HIS A 95 8.93 25.41 -12.96
CA HIS A 95 9.38 26.39 -13.94
C HIS A 95 10.76 27.00 -13.58
N GLY A 96 11.72 26.12 -13.30
CA GLY A 96 13.11 26.48 -12.94
C GLY A 96 13.34 26.92 -11.49
N LYS A 97 12.30 26.90 -10.65
CA LYS A 97 12.40 27.22 -9.20
C LYS A 97 12.98 26.08 -8.38
N LEU A 98 12.90 24.85 -8.89
CA LEU A 98 13.44 23.65 -8.26
C LEU A 98 14.48 23.02 -9.19
N GLU A 99 15.55 22.54 -8.58
CA GLU A 99 16.60 21.80 -9.25
C GLU A 99 16.09 20.44 -9.76
N VAL A 100 16.47 20.11 -10.99
CA VAL A 100 16.27 18.79 -11.59
C VAL A 100 17.63 18.15 -11.80
N ARG A 101 17.83 16.95 -11.28
CA ARG A 101 19.07 16.19 -11.47
C ARG A 101 18.91 15.15 -12.57
N SER A 102 19.83 15.14 -13.54
CA SER A 102 19.87 14.13 -14.60
C SER A 102 20.53 12.82 -14.15
N SER A 103 20.38 11.78 -14.96
CA SER A 103 21.08 10.49 -14.78
C SER A 103 22.61 10.61 -14.80
N GLU A 104 23.14 11.61 -15.51
CA GLU A 104 24.58 11.90 -15.57
C GLU A 104 25.08 12.75 -14.39
N GLY A 105 24.15 13.16 -13.51
CA GLY A 105 24.44 13.97 -12.34
C GLY A 105 24.42 15.47 -12.57
N GLU A 106 24.09 15.94 -13.79
CA GLU A 106 23.89 17.36 -14.11
C GLU A 106 22.75 17.94 -13.27
N ILE A 107 22.97 19.09 -12.63
CA ILE A 107 21.94 19.85 -11.92
C ILE A 107 21.42 20.93 -12.86
N ILE A 108 20.12 20.87 -13.18
CA ILE A 108 19.49 21.68 -14.22
C ILE A 108 18.39 22.54 -13.59
N THR A 109 18.53 23.85 -13.71
CA THR A 109 17.51 24.86 -13.34
C THR A 109 16.99 25.65 -14.54
N ASP A 110 17.73 25.65 -15.66
CA ASP A 110 17.33 26.34 -16.88
C ASP A 110 16.24 25.58 -17.65
N GLU A 111 15.11 26.25 -17.90
CA GLU A 111 14.02 25.70 -18.69
C GLU A 111 14.40 25.41 -20.14
N LYS A 112 15.30 26.20 -20.75
CA LYS A 112 15.69 25.98 -22.14
C LYS A 112 16.47 24.67 -22.26
N ARG A 113 17.37 24.41 -21.31
CA ARG A 113 18.07 23.12 -21.18
C ARG A 113 17.09 21.95 -21.00
N LEU A 114 16.08 22.08 -20.13
CA LEU A 114 15.05 21.04 -19.95
C LEU A 114 14.24 20.78 -21.25
N LYS A 115 13.89 21.85 -21.98
CA LYS A 115 13.21 21.73 -23.28
C LYS A 115 14.07 21.05 -24.34
N ALA A 116 15.37 21.33 -24.37
CA ALA A 116 16.31 20.67 -25.27
C ALA A 116 16.40 19.17 -24.97
N ILE A 117 16.55 18.78 -23.71
CA ILE A 117 16.62 17.37 -23.33
C ILE A 117 15.31 16.63 -23.66
N ALA A 118 14.16 17.30 -23.49
CA ALA A 118 12.88 16.74 -23.91
C ALA A 118 12.81 16.48 -25.42
N ALA A 119 13.40 17.36 -26.24
CA ALA A 119 13.51 17.17 -27.68
C ALA A 119 14.47 16.02 -28.04
N ASP A 120 15.61 15.91 -27.35
CA ASP A 120 16.59 14.84 -27.58
C ASP A 120 15.99 13.45 -27.28
N TRP A 121 15.27 13.31 -26.17
CA TRP A 121 14.58 12.06 -25.81
C TRP A 121 13.53 11.68 -26.85
N ASP A 122 12.81 12.66 -27.38
CA ASP A 122 11.79 12.42 -28.40
C ASP A 122 12.40 12.05 -29.76
N MET A 123 13.50 12.72 -30.15
CA MET A 123 14.26 12.38 -31.34
C MET A 123 14.75 10.92 -31.27
N LEU A 124 15.31 10.50 -30.13
CA LEU A 124 15.75 9.13 -29.92
C LEU A 124 14.57 8.13 -29.97
N ASP A 125 13.43 8.44 -29.34
CA ASP A 125 12.25 7.58 -29.42
C ASP A 125 11.75 7.44 -30.86
N GLN A 126 11.68 8.53 -31.62
CA GLN A 126 11.24 8.53 -33.02
C GLN A 126 12.18 7.72 -33.92
N ALA A 127 13.50 7.89 -33.77
CA ALA A 127 14.51 7.12 -34.51
C ALA A 127 14.35 5.61 -34.27
N MET A 128 13.97 5.22 -33.05
CA MET A 128 13.74 3.82 -32.67
C MET A 128 12.28 3.37 -32.91
N ASN A 129 11.47 4.14 -33.64
CA ASN A 129 10.06 3.86 -33.95
C ASN A 129 9.78 3.74 -35.46
N PRO A 130 10.41 2.79 -36.19
CA PRO A 130 10.32 2.73 -37.65
C PRO A 130 8.89 2.52 -38.19
N TYR A 131 7.98 2.01 -37.35
CA TYR A 131 6.58 1.76 -37.72
C TYR A 131 5.62 2.87 -37.28
N GLY A 132 6.12 3.99 -36.72
CA GLY A 132 5.29 5.14 -36.35
C GLY A 132 4.18 4.85 -35.33
N LYS A 133 4.38 3.86 -34.44
CA LYS A 133 3.34 3.51 -33.45
C LYS A 133 3.25 4.59 -32.38
N GLU A 134 2.03 5.02 -32.06
CA GLU A 134 1.83 5.94 -30.94
C GLU A 134 2.26 5.27 -29.62
N ARG A 135 3.27 5.86 -28.97
CA ARG A 135 3.86 5.34 -27.75
C ARG A 135 4.37 6.50 -26.87
N PRO A 136 4.41 6.34 -25.54
CA PRO A 136 4.99 7.36 -24.66
C PRO A 136 6.48 7.49 -24.92
N THR A 137 7.00 8.72 -24.90
CA THR A 137 8.44 9.06 -24.92
C THR A 137 9.04 8.86 -23.52
N SER A 138 8.29 9.17 -22.47
CA SER A 138 8.72 8.98 -21.08
C SER A 138 7.58 8.51 -20.16
N MET A 139 7.96 8.00 -18.99
CA MET A 139 7.04 7.67 -17.91
C MET A 139 7.49 8.37 -16.63
N SER A 140 6.55 9.02 -15.95
CA SER A 140 6.80 9.66 -14.66
C SER A 140 6.30 8.82 -13.51
N MET A 141 7.09 8.80 -12.43
CA MET A 141 6.75 8.19 -11.17
C MET A 141 6.98 9.16 -10.01
N VAL A 142 6.23 8.93 -8.93
CA VAL A 142 6.38 9.65 -7.68
C VAL A 142 6.77 8.66 -6.60
N LEU A 143 7.85 8.98 -5.90
CA LEU A 143 8.34 8.28 -4.72
C LEU A 143 8.06 9.13 -3.49
N SER A 144 7.44 8.55 -2.46
CA SER A 144 7.15 9.25 -1.22
C SER A 144 7.05 8.28 -0.04
N MET A 145 7.05 8.84 1.17
CA MET A 145 6.76 8.14 2.41
C MET A 145 5.88 9.03 3.31
N PRO A 146 5.19 8.46 4.32
CA PRO A 146 4.48 9.27 5.31
C PRO A 146 5.43 10.30 5.96
N GLY A 147 4.98 11.55 6.08
CA GLY A 147 5.77 12.63 6.66
C GLY A 147 5.92 12.53 8.18
N GLY A 148 6.86 13.31 8.73
CA GLY A 148 7.10 13.43 10.17
C GLY A 148 8.26 12.60 10.72
N THR A 149 8.84 11.68 9.94
CA THR A 149 9.93 10.80 10.40
C THR A 149 11.26 11.02 9.68
N THR A 150 11.33 11.88 8.66
CA THR A 150 12.51 11.97 7.78
C THR A 150 12.61 13.34 7.12
N ASP A 151 13.83 13.86 6.99
CA ASP A 151 14.11 15.09 6.25
C ASP A 151 14.06 14.88 4.72
N ALA A 152 13.78 15.96 3.99
CA ALA A 152 13.58 15.87 2.54
C ALA A 152 14.88 15.55 1.77
N ALA A 153 16.05 15.91 2.32
CA ALA A 153 17.33 15.66 1.68
C ALA A 153 17.66 14.16 1.69
N THR A 154 17.47 13.48 2.83
CA THR A 154 17.69 12.04 2.92
C THR A 154 16.73 11.24 2.02
N ILE A 155 15.49 11.70 1.86
CA ILE A 155 14.55 11.11 0.89
C ILE A 155 15.09 11.29 -0.54
N HIS A 156 15.56 12.49 -0.88
CA HIS A 156 16.13 12.77 -2.19
C HIS A 156 17.36 11.90 -2.48
N ASP A 157 18.27 11.76 -1.53
CA ASP A 157 19.46 10.91 -1.65
C ASP A 157 19.11 9.43 -1.78
N ALA A 158 18.11 8.94 -1.05
CA ALA A 158 17.58 7.59 -1.19
C ALA A 158 17.00 7.36 -2.59
N VAL A 159 16.26 8.32 -3.13
CA VAL A 159 15.70 8.22 -4.49
C VAL A 159 16.79 8.29 -5.56
N GLN A 160 17.84 9.08 -5.35
CA GLN A 160 18.99 9.11 -6.27
C GLN A 160 19.71 7.77 -6.32
N ALA A 161 20.00 7.14 -5.17
CA ALA A 161 20.62 5.81 -5.15
C ALA A 161 19.70 4.74 -5.72
N PHE A 162 18.41 4.78 -5.39
CA PHE A 162 17.40 3.93 -6.03
C PHE A 162 17.42 4.07 -7.56
N ALA A 163 17.42 5.30 -8.08
CA ALA A 163 17.41 5.55 -9.51
C ALA A 163 18.69 5.04 -10.19
N ARG A 164 19.84 5.14 -9.51
CA ARG A 164 21.10 4.57 -9.99
C ARG A 164 21.01 3.05 -10.10
N VAL A 165 20.62 2.36 -9.02
CA VAL A 165 20.51 0.90 -8.97
C VAL A 165 19.55 0.36 -10.04
N GLU A 166 18.42 1.03 -10.26
CA GLU A 166 17.35 0.51 -11.13
C GLU A 166 17.46 0.93 -12.60
N PHE A 167 18.10 2.06 -12.92
CA PHE A 167 18.04 2.66 -14.26
C PHE A 167 19.39 3.05 -14.86
N GLU A 168 20.44 3.24 -14.06
CA GLU A 168 21.75 3.68 -14.57
C GLU A 168 22.32 2.67 -15.58
N GLY A 169 22.90 3.18 -16.67
CA GLY A 169 23.39 2.37 -17.78
C GLY A 169 22.31 1.80 -18.70
N GLN A 170 21.02 1.86 -18.35
CA GLN A 170 19.94 1.34 -19.18
C GLN A 170 18.98 2.42 -19.69
N PHE A 171 18.56 3.34 -18.83
CA PHE A 171 17.58 4.37 -19.16
C PHE A 171 18.03 5.74 -18.64
N SER A 172 17.87 6.78 -19.46
CA SER A 172 18.02 8.15 -18.99
C SER A 172 16.86 8.52 -18.06
N TYR A 173 17.15 9.31 -17.02
CA TYR A 173 16.14 9.74 -16.06
C TYR A 173 16.41 11.16 -15.52
N MET A 174 15.36 11.75 -14.96
CA MET A 174 15.36 13.07 -14.32
C MET A 174 14.70 12.99 -12.95
N VAL A 175 15.32 13.59 -11.93
CA VAL A 175 14.88 13.57 -10.52
C VAL A 175 14.61 14.99 -10.04
N ALA A 176 13.47 15.22 -9.39
CA ALA A 176 13.13 16.51 -8.78
C ALA A 176 12.45 16.30 -7.41
N LEU A 177 12.97 16.96 -6.37
CA LEU A 177 12.42 16.93 -5.02
C LEU A 177 11.36 18.02 -4.83
N HIS A 178 10.16 17.65 -4.38
CA HIS A 178 9.08 18.57 -3.99
C HIS A 178 8.88 18.55 -2.47
N THR A 179 8.99 19.72 -1.84
CA THR A 179 8.79 19.93 -0.39
C THR A 179 7.60 20.86 -0.10
N ASP A 180 6.86 21.27 -1.12
CA ASP A 180 5.75 22.23 -1.05
C ASP A 180 4.40 21.61 -0.66
N THR A 181 4.40 20.35 -0.24
CA THR A 181 3.20 19.63 0.24
C THR A 181 3.46 19.05 1.63
N ALA A 182 2.40 18.62 2.31
CA ALA A 182 2.52 18.06 3.67
C ALA A 182 3.49 16.87 3.80
N ASN A 183 3.78 16.16 2.69
CA ASN A 183 4.75 15.08 2.67
C ASN A 183 5.75 15.33 1.52
N PRO A 184 7.05 15.47 1.81
CA PRO A 184 8.08 15.52 0.79
C PRO A 184 7.98 14.33 -0.16
N HIS A 185 8.10 14.59 -1.45
CA HIS A 185 8.03 13.54 -2.47
C HIS A 185 8.95 13.88 -3.64
N VAL A 186 9.43 12.85 -4.32
CA VAL A 186 10.35 12.98 -5.44
C VAL A 186 9.65 12.55 -6.71
N HIS A 187 9.70 13.41 -7.73
CA HIS A 187 9.33 13.07 -9.09
C HIS A 187 10.56 12.47 -9.77
N LEU A 188 10.37 11.29 -10.36
CA LEU A 188 11.35 10.60 -11.18
C LEU A 188 10.72 10.35 -12.54
N THR A 189 11.25 10.94 -13.61
CA THR A 189 10.80 10.65 -14.97
C THR A 189 11.89 9.93 -15.74
N VAL A 190 11.50 8.80 -16.35
CA VAL A 190 12.40 7.86 -17.02
C VAL A 190 12.07 7.85 -18.51
N ALA A 191 13.09 7.97 -19.35
CA ALA A 191 12.98 7.81 -20.79
C ALA A 191 12.49 6.39 -21.09
N THR A 192 11.51 6.26 -21.99
CA THR A 192 11.02 4.91 -22.32
C THR A 192 11.90 4.17 -23.30
N GLN A 193 12.74 4.90 -24.03
CA GLN A 193 13.73 4.32 -24.93
C GLN A 193 15.05 4.18 -24.17
N GLY A 194 15.51 2.94 -23.99
CA GLY A 194 16.79 2.62 -23.34
C GLY A 194 17.97 2.68 -24.30
N ALA A 195 19.17 2.74 -23.73
CA ALA A 195 20.44 2.81 -24.46
C ALA A 195 20.72 1.56 -25.31
N ASP A 196 20.22 0.40 -24.90
CA ASP A 196 20.32 -0.89 -25.58
C ASP A 196 19.19 -1.14 -26.60
N GLY A 197 18.33 -0.15 -26.84
CA GLY A 197 17.14 -0.29 -27.68
C GLY A 197 15.93 -0.88 -26.94
N ALA A 198 16.08 -1.35 -25.69
CA ALA A 198 14.96 -1.86 -24.90
C ALA A 198 13.95 -0.76 -24.56
N ARG A 199 12.69 -1.15 -24.36
CA ARG A 199 11.65 -0.23 -23.90
C ARG A 199 11.33 -0.40 -22.43
N PHE A 200 11.27 0.72 -21.73
CA PHE A 200 10.76 0.81 -20.38
C PHE A 200 9.25 0.52 -20.37
N ASN A 201 8.83 -0.58 -19.75
CA ASN A 201 7.42 -0.97 -19.67
C ASN A 201 7.10 -1.66 -18.34
N PRO A 202 7.06 -0.90 -17.24
CA PRO A 202 6.86 -1.48 -15.92
C PRO A 202 5.51 -2.13 -15.74
N ARG A 203 5.53 -3.25 -15.04
CA ARG A 203 4.38 -4.07 -14.64
C ARG A 203 4.19 -3.98 -13.12
N LYS A 204 3.13 -4.64 -12.64
CA LYS A 204 2.77 -4.60 -11.21
C LYS A 204 3.86 -5.19 -10.31
N ALA A 205 4.57 -6.21 -10.78
CA ALA A 205 5.67 -6.83 -10.04
C ALA A 205 6.84 -5.84 -9.91
N ASP A 206 7.22 -5.18 -11.00
CA ASP A 206 8.27 -4.16 -11.02
C ASP A 206 7.96 -3.02 -10.05
N LEU A 207 6.70 -2.57 -9.98
CA LEU A 207 6.30 -1.56 -8.99
C LEU A 207 6.43 -2.04 -7.54
N HIS A 208 6.29 -3.34 -7.26
CA HIS A 208 6.51 -3.85 -5.90
C HIS A 208 8.00 -3.91 -5.61
N HIS A 209 8.79 -4.48 -6.52
CA HIS A 209 10.26 -4.50 -6.45
C HIS A 209 10.82 -3.10 -6.20
N TRP A 210 10.37 -2.08 -6.95
CA TRP A 210 10.83 -0.71 -6.73
C TRP A 210 10.46 -0.12 -5.38
N ARG A 211 9.32 -0.54 -4.79
CA ARG A 211 9.00 -0.14 -3.41
C ARG A 211 9.96 -0.80 -2.43
N GLU A 212 10.30 -2.07 -2.64
CA GLU A 212 11.27 -2.79 -1.79
C GLU A 212 12.68 -2.20 -1.91
N SER A 213 13.12 -1.89 -3.13
CA SER A 213 14.39 -1.22 -3.44
C SER A 213 14.44 0.18 -2.81
N PHE A 214 13.40 0.99 -2.97
CA PHE A 214 13.33 2.30 -2.31
C PHE A 214 13.31 2.20 -0.77
N ALA A 215 12.57 1.26 -0.20
CA ALA A 215 12.59 1.02 1.24
C ALA A 215 13.97 0.54 1.73
N HIS A 216 14.69 -0.26 0.93
CA HIS A 216 16.06 -0.65 1.20
C HIS A 216 16.99 0.56 1.24
N GLU A 217 16.95 1.43 0.25
CA GLU A 217 17.78 2.64 0.20
C GLU A 217 17.52 3.60 1.37
N LEU A 218 16.27 3.72 1.82
CA LEU A 218 15.94 4.48 3.03
C LEU A 218 16.56 3.84 4.28
N ARG A 219 16.51 2.51 4.41
CA ARG A 219 17.11 1.79 5.56
C ARG A 219 18.63 1.92 5.60
N GLN A 220 19.30 1.92 4.44
CA GLN A 220 20.75 2.18 4.37
C GLN A 220 21.13 3.58 4.90
N ARG A 221 20.15 4.49 4.97
CA ARG A 221 20.30 5.85 5.51
C ARG A 221 19.69 6.00 6.91
N GLY A 222 19.47 4.90 7.62
CA GLY A 222 18.94 4.90 8.99
C GLY A 222 17.44 5.17 9.11
N ILE A 223 16.71 5.23 7.99
CA ILE A 223 15.27 5.49 8.01
C ILE A 223 14.53 4.16 8.07
N THR A 224 13.70 4.01 9.10
CA THR A 224 12.81 2.86 9.21
C THR A 224 11.73 2.94 8.13
N ALA A 225 11.80 2.04 7.16
CA ALA A 225 10.89 1.98 6.03
C ALA A 225 10.65 0.53 5.60
N GLU A 226 9.43 0.22 5.15
CA GLU A 226 9.07 -1.09 4.62
C GLU A 226 8.17 -0.98 3.38
N ALA A 227 8.13 -2.05 2.60
CA ALA A 227 7.29 -2.17 1.41
C ALA A 227 6.57 -3.51 1.43
N THR A 228 5.39 -3.54 2.04
CA THR A 228 4.61 -4.77 2.17
C THR A 228 3.27 -4.65 1.46
N PRO A 229 2.79 -5.69 0.74
CA PRO A 229 1.48 -5.62 0.13
C PRO A 229 0.40 -5.36 1.18
N ARG A 230 -0.53 -4.43 0.91
CA ARG A 230 -1.60 -4.03 1.84
C ARG A 230 -2.32 -5.19 2.53
N ARG A 231 -2.52 -6.31 1.82
CA ARG A 231 -3.16 -7.52 2.34
C ARG A 231 -2.38 -8.19 3.47
N ALA A 232 -1.05 -8.17 3.42
CA ALA A 232 -0.18 -8.74 4.45
C ALA A 232 -0.24 -7.93 5.76
N ARG A 233 -0.82 -6.73 5.73
CA ARG A 233 -1.09 -5.87 6.90
C ARG A 233 -2.57 -5.87 7.32
N GLY A 234 -3.36 -6.84 6.87
CA GLY A 234 -4.80 -6.91 7.19
C GLY A 234 -5.71 -5.93 6.44
N HIS A 235 -5.16 -5.00 5.64
CA HIS A 235 -5.95 -4.01 4.93
C HIS A 235 -6.56 -4.57 3.64
N VAL A 236 -7.78 -5.12 3.75
CA VAL A 236 -8.57 -5.65 2.63
C VAL A 236 -9.32 -4.57 1.85
N GLN A 237 -9.70 -3.49 2.53
CA GLN A 237 -10.61 -2.51 1.98
C GLN A 237 -9.97 -1.73 0.84
N LYS A 238 -10.64 -1.68 -0.32
CA LYS A 238 -10.20 -0.85 -1.44
C LYS A 238 -10.59 0.59 -1.17
N ARG A 239 -9.66 1.54 -1.31
CA ARG A 239 -9.94 2.98 -1.29
C ARG A 239 -10.88 3.32 -2.46
N VAL A 240 -11.70 4.35 -2.28
CA VAL A 240 -12.48 4.93 -3.38
C VAL A 240 -11.46 5.47 -4.38
N ARG A 241 -11.64 5.14 -5.66
CA ARG A 241 -10.70 5.54 -6.71
C ARG A 241 -10.81 7.05 -6.95
N SER A 242 -9.69 7.72 -7.21
CA SER A 242 -9.66 9.17 -7.48
C SER A 242 -10.69 9.63 -8.51
N PRO A 243 -10.91 8.93 -9.66
CA PRO A 243 -11.93 9.33 -10.62
C PRO A 243 -13.35 9.40 -10.05
N ALA A 244 -13.67 8.55 -9.06
CA ALA A 244 -14.98 8.62 -8.41
C ALA A 244 -15.10 9.89 -7.55
N HIS A 245 -14.04 10.27 -6.81
CA HIS A 245 -14.01 11.55 -6.09
C HIS A 245 -14.06 12.75 -7.03
N HIS A 246 -13.37 12.71 -8.17
CA HIS A 246 -13.45 13.79 -9.16
C HIS A 246 -14.84 13.87 -9.81
N LEU A 247 -15.51 12.73 -10.00
CA LEU A 247 -16.90 12.69 -10.48
C LEU A 247 -17.87 13.29 -9.46
N GLU A 248 -17.75 12.92 -8.19
CA GLU A 248 -18.50 13.49 -7.07
C GLU A 248 -18.30 15.01 -6.99
N ALA A 249 -17.06 15.48 -7.00
CA ALA A 249 -16.76 16.92 -7.00
C ALA A 249 -17.33 17.65 -8.22
N ARG A 250 -17.28 17.03 -9.42
CA ARG A 250 -17.88 17.60 -10.64
C ARG A 250 -19.40 17.63 -10.55
N ALA A 251 -20.03 16.58 -10.03
CA ALA A 251 -21.47 16.50 -9.85
C ALA A 251 -21.96 17.59 -8.89
N ALA A 252 -21.26 17.77 -7.77
CA ALA A 252 -21.51 18.86 -6.82
C ALA A 252 -21.42 20.24 -7.50
N GLY A 253 -20.37 20.48 -8.32
CA GLY A 253 -20.23 21.71 -9.11
C GLY A 253 -21.30 21.92 -10.19
N GLN A 254 -22.04 20.87 -10.56
CA GLN A 254 -23.14 20.91 -11.54
C GLN A 254 -24.53 20.88 -10.86
N GLY A 255 -24.59 21.00 -9.53
CA GLY A 255 -25.85 20.93 -8.78
C GLY A 255 -26.52 19.54 -8.77
N ARG A 256 -25.76 18.47 -9.06
CA ARG A 256 -26.24 17.08 -9.01
C ARG A 256 -25.89 16.45 -7.67
N ASP A 257 -26.86 15.80 -7.03
CA ASP A 257 -26.65 15.04 -5.79
C ASP A 257 -26.01 13.67 -6.11
N LEU A 258 -24.69 13.58 -5.91
CA LEU A 258 -23.96 12.32 -5.96
C LEU A 258 -23.04 12.25 -4.75
N ASP A 259 -23.51 11.62 -3.67
CA ASP A 259 -22.72 11.34 -2.48
C ASP A 259 -22.32 9.86 -2.45
N LEU A 260 -21.02 9.59 -2.59
CA LEU A 260 -20.49 8.23 -2.59
C LEU A 260 -20.64 7.55 -1.22
N ASN A 261 -20.59 8.29 -0.11
CA ASN A 261 -20.77 7.74 1.23
C ASN A 261 -22.22 7.31 1.44
N ARG A 262 -23.17 8.15 1.01
CA ARG A 262 -24.60 7.79 1.02
C ARG A 262 -24.87 6.49 0.26
N LEU A 263 -24.32 6.35 -0.95
CA LEU A 263 -24.48 5.12 -1.75
C LEU A 263 -23.85 3.88 -1.11
N ILE A 264 -22.76 4.05 -0.35
CA ILE A 264 -22.14 2.96 0.41
C ILE A 264 -23.04 2.55 1.58
N GLU A 265 -23.62 3.52 2.29
CA GLU A 265 -24.53 3.31 3.41
C GLU A 265 -25.82 2.60 2.96
N GLU A 266 -26.47 3.07 1.90
CA GLU A 266 -27.69 2.46 1.35
C GLU A 266 -27.44 0.99 0.94
N ARG A 267 -26.31 0.71 0.28
CA ARG A 267 -25.93 -0.67 -0.06
C ARG A 267 -25.62 -1.53 1.16
N ALA A 268 -25.08 -0.94 2.22
CA ALA A 268 -24.82 -1.65 3.46
C ALA A 268 -26.13 -1.99 4.19
N GLN A 269 -27.08 -1.05 4.25
CA GLN A 269 -28.41 -1.27 4.81
C GLN A 269 -29.20 -2.32 4.03
N ALA A 270 -29.19 -2.26 2.69
CA ALA A 270 -29.85 -3.25 1.85
C ALA A 270 -29.27 -4.66 2.07
N PHE A 271 -27.95 -4.77 2.26
CA PHE A 271 -27.32 -6.03 2.61
C PHE A 271 -27.70 -6.49 4.03
N ALA A 272 -27.72 -5.58 5.00
CA ALA A 272 -28.06 -5.88 6.40
C ALA A 272 -29.48 -6.41 6.58
N ARG A 273 -30.43 -5.89 5.80
CA ARG A 273 -31.86 -6.24 5.88
C ARG A 273 -32.25 -7.43 4.98
N SER A 274 -31.35 -7.91 4.12
CA SER A 274 -31.63 -9.04 3.24
C SER A 274 -31.64 -10.35 4.02
N GLN A 275 -32.63 -11.21 3.77
CA GLN A 275 -32.72 -12.54 4.36
C GLN A 275 -31.66 -13.51 3.79
N ASN A 276 -31.26 -13.31 2.52
CA ASN A 276 -30.22 -14.11 1.87
C ASN A 276 -29.24 -13.22 1.09
N PRO A 277 -28.33 -12.54 1.78
CA PRO A 277 -27.47 -11.57 1.14
C PRO A 277 -26.34 -12.26 0.35
N GLU A 278 -26.37 -12.14 -0.99
CA GLU A 278 -25.30 -12.66 -1.83
C GLU A 278 -23.96 -11.93 -1.58
N ARG A 279 -22.94 -12.71 -1.24
CA ARG A 279 -21.57 -12.21 -1.14
C ARG A 279 -20.94 -12.19 -2.52
N ARG A 280 -20.23 -11.12 -2.83
CA ARG A 280 -19.45 -11.05 -4.07
C ARG A 280 -18.32 -12.07 -3.99
N VAL A 281 -17.97 -12.67 -5.13
CA VAL A 281 -16.84 -13.61 -5.23
C VAL A 281 -15.56 -12.97 -4.68
N GLU A 282 -15.33 -11.68 -4.93
CA GLU A 282 -14.16 -10.98 -4.42
C GLU A 282 -14.16 -10.81 -2.88
N ASP A 283 -15.34 -10.69 -2.26
CA ASP A 283 -15.47 -10.62 -0.80
C ASP A 283 -15.09 -11.98 -0.17
N VAL A 284 -15.55 -13.09 -0.77
CA VAL A 284 -15.22 -14.45 -0.33
C VAL A 284 -13.73 -14.74 -0.50
N LEU A 285 -13.16 -14.42 -1.66
CA LEU A 285 -11.72 -14.60 -1.92
C LEU A 285 -10.86 -13.75 -0.98
N ALA A 286 -11.31 -12.55 -0.62
CA ALA A 286 -10.60 -11.69 0.31
C ALA A 286 -10.59 -12.26 1.74
N LEU A 287 -11.72 -12.81 2.19
CA LEU A 287 -11.83 -13.52 3.49
C LEU A 287 -10.89 -14.73 3.54
N GLY A 288 -10.93 -15.58 2.51
CA GLY A 288 -10.07 -16.76 2.43
C GLY A 288 -8.59 -16.39 2.49
N ARG A 289 -8.19 -15.36 1.72
CA ARG A 289 -6.80 -14.88 1.73
C ARG A 289 -6.40 -14.27 3.07
N GLN A 290 -7.28 -13.55 3.75
CA GLN A 290 -6.98 -13.02 5.08
C GLN A 290 -6.86 -14.12 6.13
N LYS A 291 -7.67 -15.17 6.04
CA LYS A 291 -7.52 -16.35 6.91
C LYS A 291 -6.14 -16.97 6.74
N GLN A 292 -5.67 -17.12 5.50
CA GLN A 292 -4.32 -17.63 5.21
C GLN A 292 -3.23 -16.70 5.78
N ILE A 293 -3.34 -15.38 5.57
CA ILE A 293 -2.35 -14.42 6.05
C ILE A 293 -2.29 -14.40 7.58
N ARG A 294 -3.44 -14.33 8.26
CA ARG A 294 -3.50 -14.40 9.73
C ARG A 294 -2.94 -15.72 10.25
N GLY A 295 -3.22 -16.83 9.56
CA GLY A 295 -2.64 -18.14 9.85
C GLY A 295 -1.12 -18.16 9.74
N ALA A 296 -0.56 -17.56 8.68
CA ALA A 296 0.89 -17.48 8.48
C ALA A 296 1.61 -16.69 9.60
N TYR A 297 1.03 -15.58 10.06
CA TYR A 297 1.58 -14.86 11.21
C TYR A 297 1.45 -15.65 12.51
N ALA A 298 0.32 -16.32 12.74
CA ALA A 298 0.14 -17.17 13.91
C ALA A 298 1.12 -18.36 13.93
N GLU A 299 1.39 -18.95 12.77
CA GLU A 299 2.41 -20.00 12.60
C GLU A 299 3.81 -19.46 12.92
N ALA A 300 4.16 -18.28 12.41
CA ALA A 300 5.44 -17.63 12.72
C ALA A 300 5.59 -17.32 14.22
N ALA A 301 4.52 -16.82 14.86
CA ALA A 301 4.53 -16.56 16.31
C ALA A 301 4.72 -17.86 17.12
N ALA A 302 4.02 -18.93 16.75
CA ALA A 302 4.17 -20.22 17.42
C ALA A 302 5.56 -20.82 17.23
N ALA A 303 6.13 -20.71 16.02
CA ALA A 303 7.45 -21.22 15.71
C ALA A 303 8.55 -20.44 16.46
N LEU A 304 8.43 -19.11 16.55
CA LEU A 304 9.33 -18.28 17.36
C LEU A 304 9.20 -18.57 18.86
N ALA A 305 7.98 -18.70 19.39
CA ALA A 305 7.78 -19.02 20.80
C ALA A 305 8.37 -20.39 21.18
N ALA A 306 8.42 -21.34 20.25
CA ALA A 306 8.96 -22.68 20.47
C ALA A 306 10.49 -22.73 20.60
N THR A 307 11.23 -21.69 20.18
CA THR A 307 12.69 -21.66 20.32
C THR A 307 13.14 -21.48 21.77
N GLY A 308 12.26 -20.94 22.62
CA GLY A 308 12.56 -20.65 24.03
C GLY A 308 13.49 -19.45 24.24
N LYS A 309 13.90 -18.74 23.18
CA LYS A 309 14.72 -17.52 23.30
C LYS A 309 13.84 -16.33 23.71
N ASP A 310 14.33 -15.51 24.65
CA ASP A 310 13.56 -14.34 25.15
C ASP A 310 13.22 -13.34 24.03
N GLU A 311 14.16 -13.08 23.11
CA GLU A 311 13.94 -12.19 21.97
C GLU A 311 12.86 -12.73 21.00
N ASP A 312 12.82 -14.05 20.80
CA ASP A 312 11.84 -14.69 19.92
C ASP A 312 10.46 -14.70 20.55
N ARG A 313 10.39 -14.89 21.87
CA ARG A 313 9.15 -14.77 22.64
C ARG A 313 8.58 -13.35 22.58
N ALA A 314 9.42 -12.33 22.75
CA ALA A 314 9.00 -10.94 22.60
C ALA A 314 8.47 -10.67 21.19
N LEU A 315 9.15 -11.16 20.15
CA LEU A 315 8.68 -11.02 18.77
C LEU A 315 7.36 -11.80 18.53
N ALA A 316 7.18 -12.98 19.12
CA ALA A 316 5.93 -13.73 19.04
C ALA A 316 4.75 -12.98 19.67
N GLU A 317 4.97 -12.31 20.81
CA GLU A 317 3.97 -11.46 21.47
C GLU A 317 3.62 -10.24 20.60
N ASP A 318 4.63 -9.58 20.03
CA ASP A 318 4.45 -8.48 19.06
C ASP A 318 3.59 -8.93 17.87
N ILE A 319 3.85 -10.12 17.30
CA ILE A 319 3.08 -10.69 16.19
C ILE A 319 1.62 -10.95 16.59
N ALA A 320 1.38 -11.50 17.79
CA ALA A 320 0.05 -11.75 18.30
C ALA A 320 -0.75 -10.44 18.43
N GLY A 321 -0.13 -9.39 18.99
CA GLY A 321 -0.70 -8.05 19.06
C GLY A 321 -1.02 -7.49 17.67
N PHE A 322 -0.10 -7.61 16.72
CA PHE A 322 -0.31 -7.16 15.34
C PHE A 322 -1.48 -7.87 14.64
N VAL A 323 -1.62 -9.18 14.82
CA VAL A 323 -2.75 -9.97 14.25
C VAL A 323 -4.09 -9.59 14.92
N ALA A 324 -4.08 -9.32 16.22
CA ALA A 324 -5.25 -8.84 16.96
C ALA A 324 -5.72 -7.46 16.46
N ASP A 325 -4.77 -6.56 16.21
CA ASP A 325 -5.01 -5.20 15.68
C ASP A 325 -5.46 -5.17 14.21
N MET A 326 -5.29 -6.27 13.46
CA MET A 326 -5.64 -6.28 12.04
C MET A 326 -7.14 -5.98 11.85
N PRO A 327 -7.50 -5.08 10.91
CA PRO A 327 -8.89 -4.81 10.59
C PRO A 327 -9.66 -6.06 10.17
N ALA A 328 -11.00 -6.00 10.33
CA ALA A 328 -11.86 -7.06 9.85
C ALA A 328 -11.69 -7.28 8.34
N ALA A 329 -11.58 -8.55 7.95
CA ALA A 329 -11.28 -8.99 6.58
C ALA A 329 -12.44 -8.83 5.58
N VAL A 330 -13.25 -7.78 5.72
CA VAL A 330 -14.49 -7.56 4.99
C VAL A 330 -14.41 -6.26 4.18
N SER A 331 -15.14 -6.20 3.06
CA SER A 331 -15.28 -4.96 2.30
C SER A 331 -16.03 -3.89 3.12
N ARG A 332 -15.86 -2.60 2.78
CA ARG A 332 -16.50 -1.49 3.51
C ARG A 332 -18.01 -1.65 3.65
N ARG A 333 -18.69 -2.07 2.58
CA ARG A 333 -20.12 -2.42 2.57
C ARG A 333 -20.45 -3.48 3.62
N LEU A 334 -19.67 -4.57 3.67
CA LEU A 334 -19.91 -5.68 4.59
C LEU A 334 -19.56 -5.33 6.04
N GLN A 335 -18.50 -4.55 6.27
CA GLN A 335 -18.20 -4.02 7.60
C GLN A 335 -19.37 -3.18 8.09
N ARG A 336 -19.84 -2.24 7.28
CA ARG A 336 -20.93 -1.35 7.66
C ARG A 336 -22.24 -2.11 7.87
N ALA A 337 -22.55 -3.08 7.01
CA ALA A 337 -23.71 -3.95 7.19
C ALA A 337 -23.63 -4.74 8.51
N ARG A 338 -22.45 -5.22 8.89
CA ARG A 338 -22.22 -5.89 10.18
C ARG A 338 -22.44 -4.95 11.35
N GLU A 339 -21.95 -3.71 11.28
CA GLU A 339 -22.17 -2.69 12.32
C GLU A 339 -23.67 -2.41 12.51
N ILE A 340 -24.41 -2.26 11.41
CA ILE A 340 -25.88 -2.09 11.43
C ILE A 340 -26.55 -3.30 12.09
N MET A 341 -26.22 -4.53 11.67
CA MET A 341 -26.79 -5.76 12.26
C MET A 341 -26.48 -5.90 13.76
N ILE A 342 -25.29 -5.49 14.22
CA ILE A 342 -24.92 -5.50 15.64
C ILE A 342 -25.74 -4.45 16.41
N ALA A 343 -25.86 -3.24 15.86
CA ALA A 343 -26.65 -2.17 16.46
C ALA A 343 -28.13 -2.59 16.59
N ASP A 344 -28.73 -3.12 15.53
CA ASP A 344 -30.12 -3.61 15.50
C ASP A 344 -30.35 -4.74 16.52
N ARG A 345 -29.37 -5.64 16.69
CA ARG A 345 -29.44 -6.70 17.71
C ARG A 345 -29.34 -6.14 19.13
N SER A 346 -28.48 -5.14 19.34
CA SER A 346 -28.30 -4.50 20.64
C SER A 346 -29.54 -3.69 21.06
N SER A 347 -30.17 -2.99 20.12
CA SER A 347 -31.43 -2.27 20.37
C SER A 347 -32.58 -3.24 20.65
N ALA A 348 -32.72 -4.32 19.87
CA ALA A 348 -33.71 -5.35 20.12
C ALA A 348 -33.51 -6.03 21.50
N ALA A 349 -32.25 -6.26 21.90
CA ALA A 349 -31.94 -6.79 23.22
C ALA A 349 -32.27 -5.80 24.35
N ALA A 350 -32.03 -4.51 24.16
CA ALA A 350 -32.39 -3.46 25.12
C ALA A 350 -33.91 -3.32 25.28
N ASP A 351 -34.66 -3.29 24.16
CA ASP A 351 -36.13 -3.26 24.15
C ASP A 351 -36.72 -4.49 24.86
N SER A 352 -36.13 -5.67 24.65
CA SER A 352 -36.58 -6.90 25.32
C SER A 352 -36.35 -6.87 26.85
N ARG A 353 -35.30 -6.18 27.32
CA ARG A 353 -35.02 -6.01 28.75
C ARG A 353 -35.95 -4.97 29.38
N SER A 354 -36.21 -3.86 28.68
CA SER A 354 -37.19 -2.84 29.11
C SER A 354 -38.59 -3.41 29.24
N ARG A 355 -39.05 -4.19 28.24
CA ARG A 355 -40.36 -4.85 28.32
C ARG A 355 -40.44 -5.90 29.43
N LYS A 356 -39.32 -6.51 29.82
CA LYS A 356 -39.26 -7.44 30.97
C LYS A 356 -39.24 -6.71 32.31
N SER A 357 -38.64 -5.52 32.41
CA SER A 357 -38.72 -4.69 33.63
C SER A 357 -40.10 -4.09 33.83
N ASP A 358 -40.80 -3.72 32.75
CA ASP A 358 -42.19 -3.21 32.82
C ASP A 358 -43.23 -4.32 33.11
N ALA A 359 -42.85 -5.59 32.94
CA ALA A 359 -43.72 -6.75 33.16
C ALA A 359 -43.55 -7.42 34.54
N LEU A 360 -42.67 -6.90 35.41
CA LEU A 360 -42.58 -7.34 36.80
C LEU A 360 -43.52 -6.46 37.65
N PRO A 361 -44.60 -7.00 38.25
CA PRO A 361 -45.40 -6.21 39.17
C PRO A 361 -44.54 -5.84 40.38
N SER A 362 -44.54 -4.55 40.72
CA SER A 362 -44.03 -4.05 41.99
C SER A 362 -44.75 -4.77 43.12
N ALA A 363 -44.08 -5.72 43.77
CA ALA A 363 -44.54 -6.26 45.04
C ALA A 363 -44.47 -5.12 46.07
N GLU A 364 -45.60 -4.44 46.27
CA GLU A 364 -45.81 -3.56 47.41
C GLU A 364 -45.51 -4.35 48.69
N SER A 365 -44.43 -3.96 49.38
CA SER A 365 -44.14 -4.45 50.71
C SER A 365 -45.15 -3.83 51.68
N ASP A 366 -46.21 -4.59 51.98
CA ASP A 366 -47.20 -4.25 52.98
C ASP A 366 -46.56 -4.34 54.38
N LYS A 367 -45.88 -3.26 54.81
CA LYS A 367 -45.35 -3.13 56.17
C LYS A 367 -46.48 -2.70 57.10
N VAL A 368 -47.15 -3.68 57.68
CA VAL A 368 -48.01 -3.51 58.86
C VAL A 368 -47.17 -2.91 59.99
N LYS A 369 -47.39 -1.62 60.30
CA LYS A 369 -46.88 -0.97 61.52
C LYS A 369 -47.53 -1.63 62.74
N ARG A 370 -46.75 -2.33 63.55
CA ARG A 370 -47.13 -2.69 64.92
C ARG A 370 -46.64 -1.58 65.86
N GLU A 371 -47.56 -0.90 66.52
CA GLU A 371 -47.26 -0.01 67.66
C GLU A 371 -46.80 -0.85 68.87
N PRO A 372 -45.84 -0.36 69.67
CA PRO A 372 -45.50 -0.98 70.95
C PRO A 372 -46.51 -0.56 72.03
N PRO A 373 -46.83 -1.42 73.02
CA PRO A 373 -47.71 -1.04 74.10
C PRO A 373 -46.98 -0.19 75.14
N ASP A 374 -47.63 0.89 75.56
CA ASP A 374 -47.30 1.67 76.75
C ASP A 374 -47.28 0.78 78.00
N ARG A 375 -46.24 0.95 78.84
CA ARG A 375 -46.32 0.65 80.26
C ARG A 375 -45.48 1.63 81.09
N GLU A 376 -46.21 2.37 81.91
CA GLU A 376 -45.77 3.19 83.03
C GLU A 376 -44.83 2.43 84.00
N ARG A 377 -43.71 3.05 84.38
CA ARG A 377 -43.39 3.54 85.74
C ARG A 377 -41.97 4.07 85.84
#